data_AF-A0A9E2A7N8-F1
#
_entry.id   AF-A0A9E2A7N8-F1
#
_cell.length_a   1.000
_cell.length_b   1.000
_cell.length_c   1.000
_cell.angle_alpha   90.00
_cell.angle_beta   90.00
_cell.angle_gamma   90.00
#
_symmetry.space_group_name_H-M   'P 1'
#
loop_
_entity.id
_entity.type
_entity.pdbx_description
1 polymer ?
#
loop_
_entity_poly.entity_id
_entity_poly.type
_entity_poly.pdbx_seq_one_letter_code
_entity_poly.pdbx_strand_id
1 'polypeptide(L)'
;MTELKPSKSARKREFLALQKLGEDLVGLKESDLRKMDLDTDLLEAVLDAQKIKSRGALRRQKQYIGKIMRQVDPEPIRTAIARLCQ
;
A
#
# COMPACT_ATOMS: atom_id res chain seq x y z
N MET A 1 -25.21 -22.62 7.33
CA MET A 1 -23.89 -22.13 6.87
C MET A 1 -24.10 -21.34 5.59
N THR A 2 -24.33 -20.03 5.69
CA THR A 2 -24.64 -19.19 4.52
C THR A 2 -23.37 -18.50 4.05
N GLU A 3 -23.00 -18.78 2.80
CA GLU A 3 -21.94 -18.14 2.05
C GLU A 3 -22.04 -16.62 2.16
N LEU A 4 -21.09 -16.00 2.86
CA LEU A 4 -20.90 -14.55 2.89
C LEU A 4 -20.37 -14.10 1.54
N LYS A 5 -21.25 -14.01 0.54
CA LYS A 5 -21.00 -13.26 -0.69
C LYS A 5 -20.58 -11.86 -0.25
N PRO A 6 -19.34 -11.40 -0.49
CA PRO A 6 -18.87 -10.14 0.05
C PRO A 6 -19.78 -9.04 -0.49
N SER A 7 -20.58 -8.45 0.40
CA SER A 7 -21.42 -7.30 0.09
C SER A 7 -20.55 -6.25 -0.60
N LYS A 8 -21.12 -5.46 -1.53
CA LYS A 8 -20.40 -4.36 -2.22
C LYS A 8 -19.61 -3.47 -1.25
N SER A 9 -20.04 -3.40 0.01
CA SER A 9 -19.36 -2.74 1.12
C SER A 9 -18.05 -3.39 1.56
N ALA A 10 -17.93 -4.72 1.58
CA ALA A 10 -16.70 -5.44 1.98
C ALA A 10 -15.55 -5.17 1.01
N ARG A 11 -15.81 -5.25 -0.30
CA ARG A 11 -14.83 -4.96 -1.35
C ARG A 11 -14.32 -3.52 -1.30
N LYS A 12 -15.21 -2.57 -0.95
CA LYS A 12 -14.83 -1.16 -0.72
C LYS A 12 -13.91 -1.01 0.50
N ARG A 13 -14.22 -1.70 1.61
CA ARG A 13 -13.38 -1.65 2.82
C ARG A 13 -12.00 -2.24 2.58
N GLU A 14 -11.92 -3.37 1.90
CA GLU A 14 -10.65 -3.98 1.48
C GLU A 14 -9.83 -3.01 0.65
N PHE A 15 -10.45 -2.38 -0.36
CA PHE A 15 -9.74 -1.43 -1.18
C PHE A 15 -9.21 -0.23 -0.38
N LEU A 16 -10.03 0.33 0.51
CA LEU A 16 -9.59 1.41 1.40
C LEU A 16 -8.46 0.96 2.32
N ALA A 17 -8.50 -0.27 2.81
CA ALA A 17 -7.43 -0.84 3.62
C ALA A 17 -6.13 -0.99 2.84
N LEU A 18 -6.17 -1.46 1.58
CA LEU A 18 -4.99 -1.55 0.71
C LEU A 18 -4.43 -0.18 0.37
N GLN A 19 -5.29 0.78 0.04
CA GLN A 19 -4.87 2.14 -0.23
C GLN A 19 -4.21 2.76 0.99
N LYS A 20 -4.82 2.63 2.18
CA LYS A 20 -4.24 3.12 3.43
C LYS A 20 -2.88 2.46 3.71
N LEU A 21 -2.75 1.17 3.44
CA LEU A 21 -1.49 0.46 3.63
C LEU A 21 -0.39 0.99 2.70
N GLY A 22 -0.73 1.25 1.43
CA GLY A 22 0.18 1.91 0.51
C GLY A 22 0.55 3.34 0.92
N GLU A 23 -0.37 4.08 1.54
CA GLU A 23 -0.06 5.39 2.11
C GLU A 23 0.85 5.31 3.34
N ASP A 24 0.63 4.31 4.19
CA ASP A 24 1.46 4.04 5.37
C ASP A 24 2.91 3.70 4.92
N LEU A 25 3.10 2.99 3.79
CA LEU A 25 4.42 2.74 3.18
C LEU A 25 5.15 4.01 2.75
N VAL A 26 4.44 5.00 2.22
CA VAL A 26 5.04 6.30 1.83
C VAL A 26 5.59 7.05 3.06
N GLY A 27 5.06 6.77 4.25
CA GLY A 27 5.56 7.32 5.51
C GLY A 27 6.77 6.57 6.09
N LEU A 28 7.14 5.40 5.57
CA LEU A 28 8.28 4.62 6.05
C LEU A 28 9.60 5.08 5.42
N LYS A 29 10.70 4.72 6.08
CA LYS A 29 12.05 4.95 5.57
C LYS A 29 12.34 4.02 4.40
N GLU A 30 13.04 4.53 3.39
CA GLU A 30 13.53 3.74 2.25
C GLU A 30 14.32 2.49 2.69
N SER A 31 15.12 2.61 3.75
CA SER A 31 15.89 1.50 4.31
C SER A 31 15.00 0.33 4.75
N ASP A 32 13.81 0.63 5.27
CA ASP A 32 12.87 -0.38 5.73
C ASP A 32 12.09 -0.97 4.56
N LEU A 33 11.70 -0.15 3.59
CA LEU A 33 11.07 -0.60 2.34
C LEU A 33 11.97 -1.57 1.56
N ARG A 34 13.28 -1.29 1.50
CA ARG A 34 14.26 -2.19 0.86
C ARG A 34 14.43 -3.51 1.60
N LYS A 35 14.28 -3.54 2.93
CA LYS A 35 14.32 -4.78 3.72
C LYS A 35 13.07 -5.66 3.53
N MET A 36 11.96 -5.06 3.11
CA MET A 36 10.72 -5.79 2.85
C MET A 36 10.74 -6.56 1.52
N ASP A 37 11.78 -6.40 0.70
CA ASP A 37 11.90 -7.01 -0.63
C ASP A 37 10.64 -6.80 -1.47
N LEU A 38 10.16 -5.55 -1.50
CA LEU A 38 8.99 -5.15 -2.27
C LEU A 38 9.29 -5.28 -3.76
N ASP A 39 8.23 -5.51 -4.53
CA ASP A 39 8.32 -5.48 -5.99
C ASP A 39 8.91 -4.14 -6.47
N THR A 40 9.68 -4.17 -7.55
CA THR A 40 10.43 -3.02 -8.05
C THR A 40 9.47 -1.87 -8.38
N ASP A 41 8.35 -2.19 -9.03
CA ASP A 41 7.29 -1.24 -9.37
C ASP A 41 6.68 -0.55 -8.13
N LEU A 42 6.50 -1.30 -7.04
CA LEU A 42 5.95 -0.77 -5.80
C LEU A 42 6.97 0.12 -5.08
N LEU A 43 8.22 -0.33 -5.01
CA LEU A 43 9.29 0.41 -4.37
C LEU A 43 9.52 1.76 -5.08
N GLU A 44 9.65 1.75 -6.40
CA GLU A 44 9.80 2.98 -7.19
C GLU A 44 8.60 3.90 -7.00
N ALA A 45 7.38 3.37 -7.06
CA ALA A 45 6.18 4.18 -6.88
C ALA A 45 6.13 4.87 -5.51
N VAL A 46 6.56 4.18 -4.44
CA VAL A 46 6.63 4.72 -3.08
C VAL A 46 7.74 5.78 -2.96
N LEU A 47 8.92 5.54 -3.53
CA LEU A 47 10.03 6.51 -3.52
C LEU A 47 9.67 7.79 -4.29
N ASP A 48 9.00 7.65 -5.42
CA ASP A 48 8.50 8.80 -6.18
C ASP A 48 7.46 9.59 -5.38
N ALA A 49 6.57 8.90 -4.65
CA ALA A 49 5.62 9.57 -3.76
C ALA A 49 6.32 10.42 -2.70
N GLN A 50 7.44 9.96 -2.13
CA GLN A 50 8.21 10.73 -1.15
C GLN A 50 8.90 11.96 -1.77
N LYS A 51 9.31 11.89 -3.04
CA LYS A 51 9.96 13.01 -3.75
C LYS A 51 8.96 14.07 -4.23
N ILE A 52 7.70 13.70 -4.44
CA ILE A 52 6.68 14.62 -4.96
C ILE A 52 6.32 15.69 -3.92
N LYS A 53 6.58 16.95 -4.26
CA LYS A 53 6.20 18.13 -3.44
C LYS A 53 4.76 18.61 -3.68
N SER A 54 4.18 18.29 -4.84
CA SER A 54 2.83 18.74 -5.20
C SER A 54 1.76 17.82 -4.63
N ARG A 55 0.81 18.38 -3.86
CA ARG A 55 -0.30 17.63 -3.26
C ARG A 55 -1.17 16.90 -4.30
N GLY A 56 -1.32 17.48 -5.50
CA GLY A 56 -2.08 16.87 -6.59
C GLY A 56 -1.40 15.65 -7.19
N ALA A 57 -0.10 15.77 -7.49
CA ALA A 57 0.70 14.65 -7.99
C ALA A 57 0.84 13.55 -6.92
N LEU A 58 1.01 13.92 -5.65
CA LEU A 58 1.09 12.95 -4.54
C LEU A 58 -0.20 12.13 -4.44
N ARG A 59 -1.36 12.77 -4.56
CA ARG A 59 -2.66 12.08 -4.53
C ARG A 59 -2.83 11.10 -5.70
N ARG A 60 -2.30 11.42 -6.89
CA ARG A 60 -2.31 10.51 -8.04
C ARG A 60 -1.35 9.34 -7.81
N GLN A 61 -0.17 9.61 -7.29
CA GLN A 61 0.82 8.57 -6.96
C GLN A 61 0.28 7.61 -5.90
N LYS A 62 -0.36 8.11 -4.83
CA LYS A 62 -1.03 7.27 -3.83
C LYS A 62 -2.11 6.36 -4.42
N GLN A 63 -2.88 6.84 -5.39
CA GLN A 63 -3.86 6.01 -6.10
C GLN A 63 -3.19 4.94 -6.98
N TYR A 64 -2.08 5.28 -7.63
CA TYR A 64 -1.28 4.33 -8.41
C TYR A 64 -0.70 3.22 -7.52
N ILE A 65 -0.11 3.59 -6.38
CA ILE A 65 0.34 2.64 -5.34
C ILE A 65 -0.84 1.74 -4.93
N GLY A 66 -2.01 2.31 -4.62
CA GLY A 66 -3.20 1.54 -4.28
C GLY A 66 -3.70 0.60 -5.39
N LYS A 67 -3.36 0.85 -6.67
CA LYS A 67 -3.63 -0.04 -7.79
C LYS A 67 -2.61 -1.19 -7.84
N ILE A 68 -1.31 -0.89 -7.67
CA ILE A 68 -0.24 -1.90 -7.59
C ILE A 68 -0.49 -2.83 -6.40
N MET A 69 -0.92 -2.30 -5.26
CA MET A 69 -1.28 -3.06 -4.05
C MET A 69 -2.41 -4.08 -4.24
N ARG A 70 -3.15 -4.03 -5.36
CA ARG A 70 -4.13 -5.06 -5.72
C ARG A 70 -3.55 -6.18 -6.57
N GLN A 71 -2.39 -5.94 -7.18
CA GLN A 71 -1.66 -6.88 -8.03
C GLN A 71 -0.57 -7.62 -7.26
N VAL A 72 -0.02 -6.98 -6.21
CA VAL A 72 0.91 -7.62 -5.28
C VAL A 72 0.19 -8.22 -4.06
N ASP A 73 0.86 -9.14 -3.36
CA ASP A 73 0.35 -9.70 -2.10
C ASP A 73 0.55 -8.69 -0.94
N PRO A 74 -0.53 -8.19 -0.32
CA PRO A 74 -0.44 -7.26 0.80
C PRO A 74 -0.07 -7.90 2.15
N GLU A 75 -0.16 -9.23 2.29
CA GLU A 75 0.14 -9.94 3.54
C GLU A 75 1.58 -9.79 4.04
N PRO A 76 2.63 -9.98 3.21
CA PRO A 76 4.01 -9.76 3.65
C PRO A 76 4.25 -8.30 4.07
N ILE A 77 3.60 -7.36 3.38
CA ILE A 77 3.72 -5.93 3.65
C ILE A 77 3.07 -5.59 5.01
N ARG A 78 1.86 -6.12 5.28
CA ARG A 78 1.20 -6.00 6.60
C ARG A 78 2.10 -6.51 7.72
N THR A 79 2.67 -7.69 7.53
CA THR A 79 3.54 -8.33 8.51
C THR A 79 4.80 -7.51 8.76
N ALA A 80 5.41 -6.99 7.70
CA ALA A 80 6.60 -6.17 7.82
C ALA A 80 6.34 -4.84 8.53
N ILE A 81 5.22 -4.16 8.22
CA ILE A 81 4.79 -2.96 8.95
C ILE A 81 4.57 -3.28 10.44
N ALA A 82 3.90 -4.39 10.75
CA ALA A 82 3.66 -4.82 12.12
C ALA A 82 4.95 -5.16 12.89
N ARG A 83 5.99 -5.66 12.21
CA ARG A 83 7.32 -5.91 12.81
C ARG A 83 8.08 -4.62 13.11
N LEU A 84 7.95 -3.59 12.27
CA LEU A 84 8.62 -2.30 12.46
C LEU A 84 7.99 -1.43 13.55
N CYS A 85 6.71 -1.65 13.86
CA CYS A 85 5.98 -0.91 14.89
C CYS A 85 6.02 -1.60 16.29
N GLN A 86 6.84 -2.64 16.47
CA GLN A 86 7.11 -3.28 17.78
C GLN A 86 8.20 -2.57 18.57
#